data_AF-S3DFN1-F1
#
_entry.id   AF-S3DFN1-F1
#
_cell.length_a   1.000
_cell.length_b   1.000
_cell.length_c   1.000
_cell.angle_alpha   90.00
_cell.angle_beta   90.00
_cell.angle_gamma   90.00
#
_symmetry.space_group_name_H-M   'P 1'
#
loop_
_entity.id
_entity.type
_entity.pdbx_description
1 polymer ?
#
loop_
_entity_poly.entity_id
_entity_poly.type
_entity_poly.pdbx_seq_one_letter_code
_entity_poly.pdbx_strand_id
1 'polypeptide(L)'
;MNDPGLDEPIADHAEGVENEKRDEKDAAEEDEQAFLEPALWWFASTAFPLAAGTFGPMASAFSICALAVHWREEIPPGKAEADGVDLPDPKC
;
A
#
# COMPACT_ATOMS: atom_id res chain seq x y z
N MET A 1 -23.49 53.98 -8.66
CA MET A 1 -24.23 54.11 -7.39
C MET A 1 -24.21 52.73 -6.75
N ASN A 2 -23.38 52.54 -5.72
CA ASN A 2 -23.43 51.35 -4.87
C ASN A 2 -24.37 51.69 -3.71
N ASP A 3 -25.35 50.84 -3.41
CA ASP A 3 -26.38 51.09 -2.39
C ASP A 3 -25.86 50.67 -1.01
N PRO A 4 -25.56 51.62 -0.10
CA PRO A 4 -24.89 51.32 1.16
C PRO A 4 -25.91 50.75 2.16
N GLY A 5 -26.07 49.43 2.17
CA GLY A 5 -26.92 48.75 3.16
C GLY A 5 -27.35 47.32 2.81
N LEU A 6 -27.14 46.89 1.57
CA LEU A 6 -27.47 45.52 1.15
C LEU A 6 -26.28 44.55 1.26
N ASP A 7 -25.06 45.06 1.41
CA ASP A 7 -23.84 44.23 1.43
C ASP A 7 -23.73 43.38 2.71
N GLU A 8 -24.14 43.92 3.87
CA GLU A 8 -24.13 43.22 5.16
C GLU A 8 -25.03 41.99 5.23
N PRO A 9 -26.35 42.08 4.92
CA PRO A 9 -27.24 40.92 5.01
C PRO A 9 -26.94 39.85 3.95
N ILE A 10 -26.37 40.25 2.80
CA ILE A 10 -25.96 39.30 1.76
C ILE A 10 -24.70 38.55 2.20
N ALA A 11 -23.74 39.22 2.85
CA ALA A 11 -22.55 38.57 3.38
C ALA A 11 -22.87 37.58 4.50
N ASP A 12 -23.73 37.96 5.45
CA ASP A 12 -24.18 37.10 6.56
C ASP A 12 -24.89 35.84 6.05
N HIS A 13 -25.77 36.00 5.05
CA HIS A 13 -26.49 34.89 4.45
C HIS A 13 -25.60 33.99 3.58
N ALA A 14 -24.57 34.56 2.93
CA ALA A 14 -23.58 33.79 2.20
C ALA A 14 -22.73 32.94 3.15
N GLU A 15 -22.28 33.53 4.27
CA GLU A 15 -21.52 32.83 5.31
C GLU A 15 -22.34 31.67 5.92
N GLY A 16 -23.63 31.89 6.19
CA GLY A 16 -24.53 30.83 6.67
C GLY A 16 -24.63 29.64 5.72
N VAL A 17 -24.71 29.90 4.41
CA VAL A 17 -24.78 28.84 3.38
C VAL A 17 -23.43 28.10 3.23
N GLU A 18 -22.31 28.80 3.40
CA GLU A 18 -20.99 28.18 3.34
C GLU A 18 -20.72 27.28 4.54
N ASN A 19 -21.15 27.68 5.74
CA ASN A 19 -21.06 26.86 6.94
C ASN A 19 -21.93 25.61 6.85
N GLU A 20 -23.19 25.73 6.41
CA GLU A 20 -24.09 24.57 6.24
C GLU A 20 -23.53 23.55 5.25
N LYS A 21 -22.98 24.01 4.12
CA LYS A 21 -22.32 23.12 3.14
C LYS A 21 -21.08 22.44 3.70
N ARG A 22 -20.35 23.11 4.59
CA ARG A 22 -19.15 22.54 5.22
C ARG A 22 -19.54 21.47 6.22
N ASP A 23 -20.56 21.71 7.05
CA ASP A 23 -21.08 20.73 8.00
C ASP A 23 -21.63 19.49 7.28
N GLU A 24 -22.34 19.67 6.16
CA GLU A 24 -22.86 18.56 5.34
C GLU A 24 -21.72 17.75 4.68
N LYS A 25 -20.65 18.42 4.25
CA LYS A 25 -19.45 17.78 3.70
C LYS A 25 -18.68 17.01 4.78
N ASP A 26 -18.50 17.60 5.95
CA ASP A 26 -17.77 16.99 7.06
C ASP A 26 -18.54 15.75 7.58
N ALA A 27 -19.88 15.82 7.65
CA ALA A 27 -20.73 14.67 7.98
C ALA A 27 -20.66 13.55 6.93
N ALA A 28 -20.63 13.90 5.63
CA ALA A 28 -20.47 12.92 4.57
C ALA A 28 -19.09 12.22 4.62
N GLU A 29 -18.02 12.95 4.89
CA GLU A 29 -16.67 12.40 5.04
C GLU A 29 -16.53 11.51 6.28
N GLU A 30 -17.25 11.82 7.37
CA GLU A 30 -17.27 11.00 8.58
C GLU A 30 -18.01 9.67 8.34
N ASP A 31 -19.14 9.69 7.62
CA ASP A 31 -19.88 8.48 7.21
C ASP A 31 -19.04 7.58 6.29
N GLU A 32 -18.31 8.17 5.34
CA GLU A 32 -17.39 7.43 4.47
C GLU A 32 -16.26 6.76 5.28
N GLN A 33 -15.68 7.47 6.25
CA GLN A 33 -14.65 6.92 7.13
C GLN A 33 -15.20 5.82 8.03
N ALA A 34 -16.37 6.02 8.64
CA ALA A 34 -17.04 5.03 9.48
C ALA A 34 -17.35 3.74 8.72
N PHE A 35 -17.62 3.82 7.42
CA PHE A 35 -17.80 2.64 6.57
C PHE A 35 -16.49 1.90 6.28
N LEU A 36 -15.36 2.62 6.16
CA LEU A 36 -14.05 2.06 5.84
C LEU A 36 -13.29 1.53 7.08
N GLU A 37 -13.50 2.11 8.25
CA GLU A 37 -12.85 1.71 9.50
C GLU A 37 -12.97 0.20 9.82
N PRO A 38 -14.15 -0.44 9.74
CA PRO A 38 -14.29 -1.87 10.03
C PRO A 38 -13.43 -2.75 9.12
N ALA A 39 -13.34 -2.40 7.83
CA ALA A 39 -12.49 -3.11 6.88
C ALA A 39 -11.01 -2.90 7.22
N LEU A 40 -10.62 -1.67 7.53
CA LEU A 40 -9.23 -1.34 7.88
C LEU A 40 -8.78 -2.06 9.16
N TRP A 41 -9.62 -2.14 10.18
CA TRP A 41 -9.36 -2.89 11.41
C TRP A 41 -9.25 -4.39 11.17
N TRP A 42 -10.08 -4.94 10.28
CA TRP A 42 -9.98 -6.35 9.88
C TRP A 42 -8.69 -6.63 9.11
N PHE A 43 -8.30 -5.76 8.17
CA PHE A 43 -7.03 -5.85 7.45
C PHE A 43 -5.83 -5.75 8.41
N ALA A 44 -5.86 -4.79 9.34
CA ALA A 44 -4.83 -4.60 10.36
C ALA A 44 -4.67 -5.83 11.25
N SER A 45 -5.78 -6.44 11.69
CA SER A 45 -5.78 -7.57 12.64
C SER A 45 -5.61 -8.95 11.99
N THR A 46 -5.94 -9.10 10.71
CA THR A 46 -6.02 -10.42 10.05
C THR A 46 -5.06 -10.53 8.87
N ALA A 47 -5.09 -9.58 7.94
CA ALA A 47 -4.30 -9.69 6.70
C ALA A 47 -2.80 -9.49 6.95
N PHE A 48 -2.41 -8.51 7.78
CA PHE A 48 -0.99 -8.27 8.10
C PHE A 48 -0.34 -9.42 8.88
N PRO A 49 -0.95 -9.96 9.96
CA PRO A 49 -0.39 -11.14 10.64
C PRO A 49 -0.33 -12.39 9.75
N LEU A 50 -1.31 -12.61 8.87
CA LEU A 50 -1.27 -13.73 7.92
C LEU A 50 -0.16 -13.57 6.87
N ALA A 51 0.03 -12.36 6.34
CA ALA A 51 1.15 -12.07 5.45
C ALA A 51 2.49 -12.25 6.16
N ALA A 52 2.67 -11.67 7.35
CA ALA A 52 3.88 -11.83 8.14
C ALA A 52 4.16 -13.30 8.49
N GLY A 53 3.12 -14.06 8.84
CA GLY A 53 3.20 -15.48 9.14
C GLY A 53 3.59 -16.36 7.95
N THR A 54 3.35 -15.93 6.72
CA THR A 54 3.74 -16.67 5.51
C THR A 54 5.11 -16.23 4.96
N PHE A 55 5.40 -14.93 4.97
CA PHE A 55 6.69 -14.42 4.48
C PHE A 55 7.87 -14.76 5.39
N GLY A 56 7.67 -14.85 6.71
CA GLY A 56 8.75 -15.21 7.64
C GLY A 56 9.36 -16.61 7.38
N PRO A 57 8.55 -17.68 7.38
CA PRO A 57 9.02 -19.03 7.05
C PRO A 57 9.49 -19.16 5.60
N MET A 58 8.81 -18.49 4.66
CA MET A 58 9.15 -18.56 3.24
C MET A 58 10.52 -17.92 2.95
N ALA A 59 10.81 -16.75 3.52
CA ALA A 59 12.13 -16.12 3.41
C ALA A 59 13.23 -16.99 4.01
N SER A 60 12.94 -17.66 5.14
CA SER A 60 13.88 -18.57 5.80
C SER A 60 14.15 -19.81 4.94
N ALA A 61 13.11 -20.39 4.34
CA ALA A 61 13.25 -21.51 3.42
C ALA A 61 14.07 -21.12 2.18
N PHE A 62 13.79 -19.97 1.56
CA PHE A 62 14.58 -19.48 0.43
C PHE A 62 16.03 -19.23 0.79
N SER A 63 16.32 -18.70 1.98
CA SER A 63 17.70 -18.49 2.45
C SER A 63 18.49 -19.80 2.63
N ILE A 64 17.82 -20.90 2.99
CA ILE A 64 18.46 -22.21 3.15
C ILE A 64 18.61 -22.89 1.78
N CYS A 65 17.55 -22.88 0.96
CA CYS A 65 17.58 -23.47 -0.38
C CYS A 65 18.61 -22.78 -1.29
N ALA A 66 18.76 -21.46 -1.13
CA ALA A 66 19.85 -20.65 -1.67
C ALA A 66 21.21 -21.34 -1.45
N LEU A 67 21.58 -21.64 -0.22
CA LEU A 67 22.89 -22.23 0.08
C LEU A 67 23.03 -23.69 -0.40
N ALA A 68 21.93 -24.38 -0.67
CA ALA A 68 21.94 -25.78 -1.08
C ALA A 68 22.18 -25.97 -2.58
N VAL A 69 21.97 -24.94 -3.40
CA VAL A 69 22.12 -25.00 -4.86
C VAL A 69 23.38 -24.28 -5.32
N HIS A 70 23.97 -24.74 -6.41
CA HIS A 70 25.07 -24.04 -7.06
C HIS A 70 24.52 -22.80 -7.79
N TRP A 71 25.10 -21.64 -7.51
CA TRP A 71 24.65 -20.35 -8.09
C TRP A 71 25.37 -20.00 -9.37
N ARG A 72 26.48 -20.69 -9.62
CA ARG A 72 27.33 -20.46 -10.78
C ARG A 72 27.17 -21.64 -11.70
N GLU A 73 26.81 -21.33 -12.93
CA GLU A 73 26.70 -22.29 -14.00
C GLU A 73 27.58 -21.80 -15.15
N GLU A 74 28.38 -22.70 -15.71
CA GLU A 74 29.18 -22.40 -16.89
C GLU A 74 28.42 -22.88 -18.14
N ILE A 75 28.11 -21.95 -19.05
CA ILE A 75 27.49 -22.27 -20.33
C ILE A 75 28.61 -22.49 -21.36
N PRO A 76 28.81 -23.72 -21.86
CA PRO A 76 29.85 -23.98 -22.85
C PRO A 76 29.56 -23.21 -24.16
N PRO A 77 30.60 -22.70 -24.85
CA PRO A 77 30.42 -21.87 -26.04
C PRO A 77 29.69 -22.62 -27.15
N GLY A 78 28.58 -22.05 -27.62
CA GLY A 78 27.75 -22.62 -28.70
C GLY A 78 26.64 -23.58 -28.24
N LYS A 79 26.41 -23.72 -26.93
CA LYS A 79 25.33 -24.51 -26.32
C LYS A 79 24.23 -23.61 -25.75
N ALA A 80 23.04 -24.18 -25.52
CA ALA A 80 21.91 -23.47 -24.93
C ALA A 80 22.03 -23.41 -23.40
N GLU A 81 21.32 -22.48 -22.76
CA GLU A 81 21.28 -22.33 -21.29
C GLU A 81 20.83 -23.63 -20.56
N ALA A 82 20.16 -24.55 -21.26
CA ALA A 82 19.74 -25.84 -20.71
C ALA A 82 20.88 -26.87 -20.54
N ASP A 83 22.06 -26.63 -21.14
CA ASP A 83 23.24 -27.51 -21.07
C ASP A 83 24.32 -26.96 -20.10
N GLY A 84 23.99 -25.99 -19.25
CA GLY A 84 24.96 -25.43 -18.33
C GLY A 84 25.42 -26.45 -17.26
N VAL A 85 26.65 -26.26 -16.79
CA VAL A 85 27.28 -27.14 -15.80
C VAL A 85 27.43 -26.38 -14.48
N ASP A 86 26.86 -26.95 -13.41
CA ASP A 86 26.99 -26.43 -12.04
C ASP A 86 28.46 -26.33 -11.62
N LEU A 87 28.90 -25.13 -11.25
CA LEU A 87 30.26 -24.86 -10.80
C LEU A 87 30.31 -24.90 -9.25
N PRO A 88 31.06 -25.85 -8.64
CA PRO A 88 31.19 -25.94 -7.20
C PRO A 88 31.93 -24.74 -6.60
N ASP A 89 31.59 -24.39 -5.36
CA ASP A 89 32.27 -23.33 -4.63
C ASP A 89 33.77 -23.61 -4.48
N PRO A 90 34.62 -22.58 -4.58
CA PRO A 90 36.06 -22.74 -4.40
C PRO A 90 36.35 -23.30 -3.00
N LYS A 91 37.16 -24.35 -2.95
CA LYS A 91 37.60 -24.94 -1.67
C LYS A 91 38.57 -23.97 -1.00
N CYS A 92 38.27 -23.61 0.25
CA CYS A 92 39.15 -22.87 1.14
C CYS A 92 40.42 -23.66 1.47
#